data_AF-A0A352GLU6-F1
#
_entry.id   AF-A0A352GLU6-F1
#
_cell.length_a   1.000
_cell.length_b   1.000
_cell.length_c   1.000
_cell.angle_alpha   90.00
_cell.angle_beta   90.00
_cell.angle_gamma   90.00
#
_symmetry.space_group_name_H-M   'P 1'
#
loop_
_entity.id
_entity.type
_entity.pdbx_description
1 polymer ?
#
loop_
_entity_poly.entity_id
_entity_poly.type
_entity_poly.pdbx_seq_one_letter_code
_entity_poly.pdbx_strand_id
1 'polypeptide(L)' 'MAGKKSKGKAPQFLMFNVTYGDGTVTSNRRVSTDLLDQSYGDALEDLVRAAIEQQDNDIAERSGQTRAPIKSIAKA' A
#
# COMPACT_ATOMS: atom_id res chain seq x y z
N MET A 1 13.64 -15.32 36.04
CA MET A 1 13.41 -16.18 34.87
C MET A 1 12.62 -15.39 33.83
N ALA A 2 13.09 -15.45 32.57
CA ALA A 2 12.41 -15.12 31.32
C ALA A 2 11.74 -13.74 31.17
N GLY A 3 12.54 -12.76 30.71
CA GLY A 3 11.99 -11.61 29.98
C GLY A 3 11.26 -12.12 28.74
N LYS A 4 9.93 -12.00 28.75
CA LYS A 4 9.07 -12.40 27.64
C LYS A 4 9.36 -11.46 26.48
N LYS A 5 10.17 -11.92 25.53
CA LYS A 5 10.47 -11.20 24.29
C LYS A 5 9.15 -10.76 23.68
N SER A 6 8.96 -9.45 23.54
CA SER A 6 7.91 -8.86 22.73
C SER A 6 7.95 -9.59 21.38
N LYS A 7 6.90 -10.35 21.06
CA LYS A 7 6.72 -10.83 19.69
C LYS A 7 6.67 -9.56 18.86
N GLY A 8 7.73 -9.32 18.08
CA GLY A 8 7.88 -8.09 17.32
C GLY A 8 6.57 -7.82 16.59
N LYS A 9 5.99 -6.64 16.80
CA LYS A 9 4.80 -6.20 16.08
C LYS A 9 5.02 -6.56 14.61
N ALA A 10 4.11 -7.36 14.04
CA ALA A 10 4.05 -7.49 12.59
C ALA A 10 4.11 -6.07 12.01
N PRO A 11 4.90 -5.83 10.94
CA PRO A 11 5.05 -4.49 10.41
C PRO A 11 3.65 -3.94 10.13
N GLN A 12 3.32 -2.80 10.74
CA GLN A 12 2.00 -2.16 10.60
C GLN A 12 1.71 -1.75 9.15
N PHE A 13 2.71 -1.86 8.27
CA PHE A 13 2.64 -1.50 6.87
C PHE A 13 3.36 -2.56 6.02
N LEU A 14 2.79 -2.89 4.88
CA LEU A 14 3.46 -3.59 3.79
C LEU A 14 3.95 -2.58 2.75
N MET A 15 5.02 -2.93 2.04
CA MET A 15 5.63 -2.08 1.03
C MET A 15 5.37 -2.65 -0.37
N PHE A 16 5.04 -1.76 -1.30
CA PHE A 16 4.71 -2.10 -2.67
C PHE A 16 5.39 -1.18 -3.66
N ASN A 17 5.79 -1.73 -4.80
CA ASN A 17 6.26 -1.02 -5.97
C ASN A 17 5.09 -0.88 -6.94
N VAL A 18 4.78 0.35 -7.35
CA VAL A 18 3.64 0.68 -8.19
C VAL A 18 4.17 1.13 -9.54
N THR A 19 3.71 0.50 -10.62
CA THR A 19 3.95 0.93 -12.00
C THR A 19 2.68 1.56 -12.53
N TYR A 20 2.79 2.76 -13.09
CA TYR A 20 1.67 3.51 -13.63
C TYR A 20 1.59 3.39 -15.16
N GLY A 21 0.44 3.76 -15.73
CA GLY A 21 0.18 3.65 -17.17
C GLY A 21 1.08 4.51 -18.05
N ASP A 22 1.62 5.59 -17.51
CA ASP A 22 2.58 6.50 -18.16
C ASP A 22 4.03 5.98 -18.13
N GLY A 23 4.28 4.81 -17.54
CA GLY A 23 5.60 4.22 -17.38
C GLY A 23 6.37 4.71 -16.15
N THR A 24 5.78 5.59 -15.34
CA THR A 24 6.39 5.99 -14.07
C THR A 24 6.29 4.86 -13.06
N VAL A 25 7.27 4.80 -12.16
CA VAL A 25 7.34 3.80 -11.09
C VAL A 25 7.52 4.51 -9.76
N THR A 26 6.71 4.15 -8.77
CA THR A 26 6.90 4.59 -7.39
C THR A 26 7.22 3.39 -6.51
N SER A 27 8.41 3.39 -5.93
CA SER A 27 8.88 2.32 -5.06
C SER A 27 8.48 2.54 -3.61
N ASN A 28 8.48 1.46 -2.81
CA ASN A 28 8.32 1.51 -1.34
C ASN A 28 7.03 2.20 -0.86
N ARG A 29 5.94 2.06 -1.61
CA ARG A 29 4.62 2.57 -1.22
C ARG A 29 4.12 1.81 0.01
N ARG A 30 3.88 2.53 1.10
CA ARG A 30 3.45 1.95 2.39
C ARG A 30 1.94 1.83 2.43
N VAL A 31 1.45 0.62 2.67
CA VAL A 31 0.02 0.35 2.87
C VAL A 31 -0.17 -0.31 4.23
N SER A 32 -1.05 0.26 5.06
CA SER A 32 -1.33 -0.25 6.40
C SER A 32 -1.90 -1.66 6.33
N THR A 33 -1.42 -2.58 7.17
CA THR A 33 -1.96 -3.96 7.21
C THR A 33 -3.43 -4.01 7.63
N ASP A 34 -3.89 -2.98 8.34
CA ASP A 34 -5.30 -2.80 8.74
C ASP A 34 -6.23 -2.65 7.51
N LEU A 35 -5.74 -1.99 6.45
CA LEU A 35 -6.45 -1.85 5.18
C LEU A 35 -6.35 -3.10 4.29
N LEU A 36 -5.46 -4.03 4.65
CA LEU A 36 -5.19 -5.27 3.91
C LEU A 36 -5.82 -6.49 4.57
N ASP A 37 -6.77 -6.25 5.47
CA ASP A 37 -7.49 -7.29 6.18
C ASP A 37 -8.44 -8.03 5.22
N GLN A 38 -8.04 -9.25 4.84
CA GLN A 38 -8.81 -10.12 3.93
C GLN A 38 -9.95 -10.85 4.65
N SER A 39 -10.27 -10.50 5.90
CA SER A 39 -11.29 -11.22 6.68
C SER A 39 -12.67 -11.16 6.04
N TYR A 40 -12.91 -10.17 5.17
CA TYR A 40 -14.15 -9.99 4.41
C TYR A 40 -14.16 -10.72 3.05
N GLY A 41 -13.08 -11.41 2.68
CA GLY A 41 -12.98 -12.16 1.42
C GLY A 41 -12.55 -11.33 0.20
N ASP A 42 -12.17 -10.07 0.40
CA ASP A 42 -11.60 -9.24 -0.65
C ASP A 42 -10.20 -9.72 -1.05
N ALA A 43 -9.88 -9.66 -2.34
CA ALA A 43 -8.56 -9.99 -2.81
C ALA A 43 -7.55 -8.96 -2.28
N LEU A 44 -6.40 -9.44 -1.77
CA LEU A 44 -5.32 -8.58 -1.28
C LEU A 44 -4.95 -7.50 -2.30
N GLU A 45 -4.92 -7.84 -3.59
CA GLU A 45 -4.53 -6.92 -4.66
C GLU A 45 -5.50 -5.74 -4.80
N ASP A 46 -6.81 -5.97 -4.65
CA ASP A 46 -7.83 -4.92 -4.71
C ASP A 46 -7.74 -4.01 -3.48
N LEU A 47 -7.52 -4.57 -2.29
CA LEU A 47 -7.30 -3.79 -1.06
C LEU A 47 -6.04 -2.91 -1.16
N VAL A 48 -4.94 -3.48 -1.65
CA VAL A 48 -3.69 -2.74 -1.89
C VAL A 48 -3.92 -1.64 -2.92
N ARG A 49 -4.61 -1.94 -4.03
CA ARG A 49 -4.91 -0.98 -5.08
C ARG A 49 -5.73 0.18 -4.54
N ALA A 50 -6.84 -0.09 -3.88
CA ALA A 50 -7.72 0.94 -3.32
C ALA A 50 -6.98 1.84 -2.33
N ALA A 51 -6.16 1.25 -1.44
CA ALA A 51 -5.38 2.01 -0.48
C ALA A 51 -4.34 2.94 -1.15
N ILE A 52 -3.70 2.48 -2.23
CA ILE A 52 -2.72 3.29 -2.98
C ILE A 52 -3.43 4.38 -3.80
N GLU A 53 -4.56 4.06 -4.44
CA GLU A 53 -5.37 5.05 -5.17
C GLU A 53 -5.87 6.16 -4.25
N GLN A 54 -6.33 5.81 -3.05
CA GLN A 54 -6.74 6.80 -2.05
C GLN A 54 -5.58 7.71 -1.66
N GLN A 55 -4.38 7.16 -1.43
CA GLN A 55 -3.19 7.97 -1.14
C GLN A 55 -2.81 8.89 -2.31
N ASP A 56 -2.88 8.38 -3.54
CA ASP A 56 -2.55 9.15 -4.73
C ASP A 56 -3.58 10.25 -5.00
N ASN A 57 -4.85 10.04 -4.67
CA ASN A 57 -5.89 11.07 -4.66
C ASN A 57 -5.61 12.16 -3.61
N ASP A 58 -5.32 11.77 -2.36
CA ASP A 58 -4.93 12.72 -1.29
C ASP A 58 -3.71 13.56 -1.71
N ILE A 59 -2.74 12.94 -2.37
CA ILE A 59 -1.56 13.63 -2.90
C ILE A 59 -1.95 14.55 -4.05
N ALA A 60 -2.82 14.13 -4.96
CA ALA A 60 -3.29 14.95 -6.06
C ALA A 60 -4.06 16.19 -5.56
N GLU A 61 -4.90 16.03 -4.54
CA GLU A 61 -5.61 17.14 -3.89
C GLU A 61 -4.64 18.14 -3.25
N ARG A 62 -3.57 17.65 -2.60
CA ARG A 62 -2.58 18.51 -1.94
C ARG A 62 -1.56 19.14 -2.88
N SER A 63 -1.18 18.45 -3.96
CA SER A 63 -0.12 18.87 -4.89
C SER A 63 -0.65 19.50 -6.18
N GLY A 64 -1.95 19.35 -6.47
CA GLY A 64 -2.56 19.75 -7.73
C GLY A 64 -2.17 18.86 -8.93
N GLN A 65 -1.46 17.76 -8.71
CA GLN A 65 -0.98 16.86 -9.76
C GLN A 65 -1.61 15.48 -9.64
N THR A 66 -2.50 15.14 -10.58
CA THR A 66 -3.09 13.81 -10.69
C THR A 66 -2.06 12.82 -11.24
N ARG A 67 -1.98 11.64 -10.62
CA ARG A 67 -1.14 10.54 -11.14
C ARG A 67 -1.85 9.78 -12.24
N ALA A 68 -1.07 9.17 -13.12
CA ALA A 68 -1.59 8.21 -14.09
C ALA A 68 -2.25 7.01 -13.38
N PRO A 69 -3.16 6.27 -14.05
CA PRO A 69 -3.78 5.09 -13.47
C PRO A 69 -2.75 4.00 -13.16
N ILE A 70 -2.97 3.24 -12.08
CA ILE A 70 -2.10 2.14 -11.68
C ILE A 70 -2.20 1.00 -12.71
N LYS A 71 -1.07 0.59 -13.25
CA LYS A 71 -0.97 -0.51 -14.22
C LYS A 71 -0.67 -1.85 -13.54
N SER A 72 0.27 -1.85 -12.60
CA SER A 72 0.64 -3.05 -11.85
C SER A 72 1.22 -2.71 -10.49
N ILE A 73 0.99 -3.59 -9.52
CA ILE A 73 1.50 -3.47 -8.16
C ILE A 73 2.29 -4.73 -7.85
N ALA A 74 3.52 -4.58 -7.38
CA ALA A 74 4.36 -5.68 -6.95
C ALA A 74 4.75 -5.47 -5.49
N LYS A 75 4.77 -6.53 -4.68
CA LYS A 75 5.31 -6.44 -3.32
C LYS A 75 6.82 -6.19 -3.39
N ALA A 76 7.31 -5.25 -2.57
CA ALA A 76 8.74 -4.90 -2.49
C ALA A 76 9.56 -5.93 -1.70
#